data_AF-A0A8T6N4R3-F1
#
_entry.id   AF-A0A8T6N4R3-F1
#
_cell.length_a   1.000
_cell.length_b   1.000
_cell.length_c   1.000
_cell.angle_alpha   90.00
_cell.angle_beta   90.00
_cell.angle_gamma   90.00
#
_symmetry.space_group_name_H-M   'P 1'
#
loop_
_entity.id
_entity.type
_entity.pdbx_description
1 polymer ?
#
loop_
_entity_poly.entity_id
_entity_poly.type
_entity_poly.pdbx_seq_one_letter_code
_entity_poly.pdbx_strand_id
1 'polypeptide(L)'
;MWPDWLKAYGHQVRNFAYPGYGSQNVYWNLVNTLDDIDKEWCSYDEVIIIWPAAHRIMQWYDQEWVDTQDVRGFFPNDEGRIWFSKEPFLGMYRTHPDYPKSLAHGIIENINLIYQTQTLLEHRGIKYRMAFNQNQWLDVRPIYRPEFQLTYGDRTRLNDGERAMAQHILNIEPVSKMVDRIDWHKFIGTVDDPRDPESDHYQGIWEFFISKKEYVMYKHDTDHHACAVAQHDYALQKILHQDADQGHLRQLSLDISRDCMSMEIPAIDLAGEAESELMLAQYRTQLTQHGN
;
A
#
# COMPACT_ATOMS: atom_id res chain seq x y z
N MET A 1 13.11 -0.46 6.41
CA MET A 1 11.63 -0.49 6.27
C MET A 1 11.00 -1.00 7.58
N TRP A 2 9.69 -0.84 7.80
CA TRP A 2 9.00 -1.35 9.01
C TRP A 2 9.27 -2.83 9.37
N PRO A 3 9.43 -3.79 8.43
CA PRO A 3 9.72 -5.18 8.80
C PRO A 3 11.11 -5.35 9.42
N ASP A 4 12.05 -4.48 9.08
CA ASP A 4 13.42 -4.54 9.61
C ASP A 4 13.46 -4.13 11.08
N TRP A 5 12.58 -3.21 11.49
CA TRP A 5 12.42 -2.86 12.90
C TRP A 5 11.83 -4.02 13.71
N LEU A 6 10.86 -4.75 13.18
CA LEU A 6 10.36 -5.95 13.84
C LEU A 6 11.48 -6.99 14.06
N LYS A 7 12.36 -7.19 13.08
CA LYS A 7 13.56 -8.05 13.24
C LYS A 7 14.50 -7.55 14.32
N ALA A 8 14.76 -6.24 14.35
CA ALA A 8 15.64 -5.63 15.34
C ALA A 8 15.09 -5.75 16.78
N TYR A 9 13.76 -5.89 16.92
CA TYR A 9 13.07 -6.16 18.18
C TYR A 9 12.92 -7.67 18.49
N GLY A 10 13.64 -8.54 17.77
CA GLY A 10 13.70 -9.98 18.06
C GLY A 10 12.60 -10.83 17.41
N HIS A 11 11.77 -10.26 16.54
CA HIS A 11 10.75 -11.02 15.82
C HIS A 11 11.33 -11.70 14.58
N GLN A 12 10.95 -12.96 14.35
CA GLN A 12 11.25 -13.62 13.07
C GLN A 12 10.32 -13.06 11.99
N VAL A 13 10.90 -12.44 10.96
CA VAL A 13 10.13 -11.78 9.89
C VAL A 13 10.58 -12.30 8.54
N ARG A 14 9.62 -12.84 7.78
CA ARG A 14 9.77 -13.17 6.36
C ARG A 14 9.01 -12.13 5.54
N ASN A 15 9.73 -11.36 4.72
CA ASN A 15 9.13 -10.35 3.85
C ASN A 15 8.77 -10.97 2.51
N PHE A 16 7.46 -11.08 2.21
CA PHE A 16 6.94 -11.68 0.99
C PHE A 16 6.60 -10.67 -0.12
N ALA A 17 6.81 -9.37 0.12
CA ALA A 17 6.42 -8.30 -0.82
C ALA A 17 7.39 -8.09 -1.99
N TYR A 18 8.54 -8.77 -2.02
CA TYR A 18 9.56 -8.63 -3.08
C TYR A 18 9.41 -9.71 -4.17
N PRO A 19 9.64 -9.42 -5.48
CA PRO A 19 10.09 -8.17 -6.10
C PRO A 19 8.97 -7.26 -6.66
N GLY A 20 7.73 -7.36 -6.17
CA GLY A 20 6.57 -6.79 -6.83
C GLY A 20 6.00 -5.51 -6.22
N TYR A 21 5.79 -4.46 -7.03
CA TYR A 21 5.26 -3.17 -6.56
C TYR A 21 3.73 -3.06 -6.43
N GLY A 22 2.95 -4.02 -6.95
CA GLY A 22 1.48 -3.95 -7.00
C GLY A 22 0.77 -4.92 -6.05
N SER A 23 -0.46 -4.59 -5.65
CA SER A 23 -1.28 -5.43 -4.77
C SER A 23 -1.48 -6.86 -5.28
N GLN A 24 -1.55 -7.05 -6.60
CA GLN A 24 -1.64 -8.39 -7.20
C GLN A 24 -0.43 -9.28 -6.87
N ASN A 25 0.77 -8.70 -6.85
CA ASN A 25 1.99 -9.46 -6.56
C ASN A 25 2.00 -9.94 -5.11
N VAL A 26 1.50 -9.12 -4.18
CA VAL A 26 1.33 -9.52 -2.77
C VAL A 26 0.41 -10.74 -2.68
N TYR A 27 -0.74 -10.72 -3.35
CA TYR A 27 -1.68 -11.84 -3.36
C TYR A 27 -1.07 -13.11 -3.97
N TRP A 28 -0.48 -13.02 -5.17
CA TRP A 28 0.07 -14.21 -5.83
C TRP A 28 1.31 -14.76 -5.13
N ASN A 29 2.15 -13.91 -4.55
CA ASN A 29 3.25 -14.36 -3.71
C ASN A 29 2.74 -15.09 -2.48
N LEU A 30 1.69 -14.59 -1.84
CA LEU A 30 1.06 -15.29 -0.72
C LEU A 30 0.56 -16.65 -1.18
N VAL A 31 -0.24 -16.72 -2.26
CA VAL A 31 -0.76 -17.98 -2.82
C VAL A 31 0.37 -18.99 -3.09
N ASN A 32 1.47 -18.55 -3.71
CA ASN A 32 2.59 -19.40 -4.07
C ASN A 32 3.43 -19.85 -2.86
N THR A 33 3.35 -19.14 -1.74
CA THR A 33 4.14 -19.43 -0.53
C THR A 33 3.29 -20.03 0.60
N LEU A 34 1.97 -20.17 0.41
CA LEU A 34 1.05 -20.71 1.41
C LEU A 34 1.42 -22.10 1.92
N ASP A 35 1.89 -22.98 1.04
CA ASP A 35 2.23 -24.34 1.45
C ASP A 35 3.56 -24.39 2.24
N ASP A 36 4.45 -23.41 2.06
CA ASP A 36 5.65 -23.25 2.88
C ASP A 36 5.27 -22.65 4.23
N ILE A 37 4.39 -21.65 4.19
CA ILE A 37 3.74 -21.04 5.35
C ILE A 37 3.12 -22.12 6.24
N ASP A 38 2.26 -23.00 5.71
CA ASP A 38 1.57 -24.03 6.49
C ASP A 38 2.53 -25.06 7.13
N LYS A 39 3.71 -25.30 6.54
CA LYS A 39 4.69 -26.27 7.03
C LYS A 39 5.66 -25.68 8.06
N GLU A 40 6.01 -24.40 7.92
CA GLU A 40 6.95 -23.71 8.79
C GLU A 40 6.26 -23.00 9.98
N TRP A 41 4.94 -22.75 9.92
CA TRP A 41 4.20 -21.95 10.91
C TRP A 41 3.68 -22.65 12.15
N CYS A 42 4.23 -23.81 12.48
CA CYS A 42 4.09 -24.32 13.85
C CYS A 42 4.70 -23.36 14.91
N SER A 43 5.38 -22.27 14.51
CA SER A 43 6.05 -21.31 15.39
C SER A 43 5.89 -19.80 15.07
N TYR A 44 5.02 -19.38 14.14
CA TYR A 44 4.80 -17.95 13.85
C TYR A 44 3.41 -17.48 14.33
N ASP A 45 3.32 -16.30 14.94
CA ASP A 45 2.10 -15.84 15.61
C ASP A 45 1.07 -15.19 14.67
N GLU A 46 1.49 -14.52 13.58
CA GLU A 46 0.61 -13.71 12.72
C GLU A 46 1.24 -13.28 11.37
N VAL A 47 0.42 -13.15 10.32
CA VAL A 47 0.76 -12.47 9.05
C VAL A 47 0.40 -11.00 9.09
N ILE A 48 1.33 -10.12 8.71
CA ILE A 48 1.05 -8.70 8.53
C ILE A 48 1.16 -8.33 7.05
N ILE A 49 0.07 -7.83 6.50
CA ILE A 49 0.00 -7.39 5.09
C ILE A 49 -0.18 -5.87 5.07
N ILE A 50 0.76 -5.13 4.48
CA ILE A 50 0.60 -3.71 4.20
C ILE A 50 0.34 -3.52 2.71
N TRP A 51 -0.89 -3.16 2.36
CA TRP A 51 -1.31 -2.96 0.98
C TRP A 51 -0.69 -1.68 0.41
N PRO A 52 0.04 -1.74 -0.72
CA PRO A 52 0.52 -0.54 -1.39
C PRO A 52 -0.66 0.30 -1.92
N ALA A 53 -0.43 1.54 -2.33
CA ALA A 53 -1.47 2.33 -2.99
C ALA A 53 -1.94 1.62 -4.28
N ALA A 54 -3.25 1.53 -4.49
CA ALA A 54 -3.90 0.78 -5.58
C ALA A 54 -3.40 1.12 -7.00
N HIS A 55 -2.81 2.30 -7.18
CA HIS A 55 -2.54 2.90 -8.49
C HIS A 55 -1.10 3.33 -8.71
N ARG A 56 -0.13 2.86 -7.92
CA ARG A 56 1.30 3.24 -8.05
C ARG A 56 1.87 3.09 -9.48
N ILE A 57 1.25 2.26 -10.32
CA ILE A 57 1.64 2.00 -11.71
C ILE A 57 0.55 2.29 -12.75
N MET A 58 -0.60 2.86 -12.35
CA MET A 58 -1.69 3.17 -13.28
C MET A 58 -1.46 4.54 -13.90
N GLN A 59 -1.73 4.70 -15.20
CA GLN A 59 -1.33 5.90 -15.95
C GLN A 59 -2.50 6.72 -16.53
N TRP A 60 -3.76 6.25 -16.44
CA TRP A 60 -4.88 6.87 -17.18
C TRP A 60 -6.15 7.08 -16.36
N TYR A 61 -6.82 8.22 -16.56
CA TYR A 61 -8.20 8.42 -16.10
C TYR A 61 -9.19 7.72 -17.03
N ASP A 62 -10.31 7.26 -16.49
CA ASP A 62 -11.35 6.54 -17.24
C ASP A 62 -11.81 7.32 -18.48
N GLN A 63 -12.05 8.63 -18.37
CA GLN A 63 -12.47 9.47 -19.50
C GLN A 63 -11.36 9.68 -20.54
N GLU A 64 -10.11 9.93 -20.11
CA GLU A 64 -8.96 10.08 -21.02
C GLU A 64 -8.67 8.77 -21.77
N TRP A 65 -8.84 7.63 -21.09
CA TRP A 65 -8.72 6.31 -21.69
C TRP A 65 -9.85 6.05 -22.70
N VAL A 66 -11.10 6.34 -22.31
CA VAL A 66 -12.28 6.23 -23.18
C VAL A 66 -12.13 7.06 -24.45
N ASP A 67 -11.66 8.30 -24.33
CA ASP A 67 -11.53 9.24 -25.45
C ASP A 67 -10.39 8.88 -26.42
N THR A 68 -9.38 8.12 -25.96
CA THR A 68 -8.19 7.80 -26.75
C THR A 68 -8.15 6.36 -27.28
N GLN A 69 -8.93 5.42 -26.74
CA GLN A 69 -8.81 3.98 -27.04
C GLN A 69 -9.99 3.35 -27.82
N ASP A 70 -10.86 4.17 -28.44
CA ASP A 70 -12.05 3.73 -29.23
C ASP A 70 -12.84 2.57 -28.57
N VAL A 71 -13.20 2.80 -27.31
CA VAL A 71 -13.75 1.76 -26.43
C VAL A 71 -15.24 1.49 -26.72
N ARG A 72 -15.83 2.35 -27.55
CA ARG A 72 -17.23 2.28 -28.03
C ARG A 72 -17.47 1.04 -28.88
N GLY A 73 -16.43 0.51 -29.54
CA GLY A 73 -16.51 -0.71 -30.35
C GLY A 73 -16.56 -2.03 -29.56
N PHE A 74 -16.23 -2.03 -28.26
CA PHE A 74 -16.13 -3.26 -27.46
C PHE A 74 -17.46 -3.74 -26.85
N PHE A 75 -18.44 -2.84 -26.69
CA PHE A 75 -19.75 -3.14 -26.10
C PHE A 75 -20.90 -2.61 -26.97
N PRO A 76 -20.99 -3.06 -28.24
CA PRO A 76 -21.88 -2.45 -29.24
C PRO A 76 -23.38 -2.60 -28.90
N ASN A 77 -23.74 -3.60 -28.09
CA ASN A 77 -25.13 -3.93 -27.78
C ASN A 77 -25.66 -3.30 -26.49
N ASP A 78 -24.78 -2.77 -25.64
CA ASP A 78 -25.13 -2.26 -24.29
C ASP A 78 -24.82 -0.77 -24.13
N GLU A 79 -24.50 -0.06 -25.22
CA GLU A 79 -24.09 1.36 -25.22
C GLU A 79 -22.93 1.64 -24.25
N GLY A 80 -21.98 0.70 -24.13
CA GLY A 80 -20.86 0.84 -23.20
C GLY A 80 -21.18 0.47 -21.75
N ARG A 81 -22.40 0.02 -21.42
CA ARG A 81 -22.77 -0.42 -20.07
C ARG A 81 -22.28 -1.85 -19.81
N ILE A 82 -21.91 -2.09 -18.56
CA ILE A 82 -21.63 -3.42 -18.01
C ILE A 82 -22.81 -3.86 -17.15
N TRP A 83 -23.07 -5.16 -17.07
CA TRP A 83 -24.32 -5.74 -16.51
C TRP A 83 -24.68 -5.33 -15.07
N PHE A 84 -23.73 -4.80 -14.30
CA PHE A 84 -23.91 -4.32 -12.93
C PHE A 84 -23.79 -2.81 -12.77
N SER A 85 -23.62 -2.05 -13.87
CA SER A 85 -23.59 -0.59 -13.87
C SER A 85 -24.76 -0.03 -14.66
N LYS A 86 -25.38 1.02 -14.12
CA LYS A 86 -26.35 1.84 -14.87
C LYS A 86 -25.66 2.89 -15.74
N GLU A 87 -24.40 3.18 -15.48
CA GLU A 87 -23.60 4.15 -16.19
C GLU A 87 -22.76 3.46 -17.27
N PRO A 88 -22.74 4.01 -18.50
CA PRO A 88 -21.86 3.51 -19.53
C PRO A 88 -20.42 3.86 -19.19
N PHE A 89 -19.51 3.06 -19.72
CA PHE A 89 -18.08 3.36 -19.73
C PHE A 89 -17.37 3.39 -18.38
N LEU A 90 -17.83 2.57 -17.43
CA LEU A 90 -17.13 2.36 -16.19
C LEU A 90 -15.90 1.47 -16.44
N GLY A 91 -14.73 2.08 -16.69
CA GLY A 91 -13.30 1.68 -16.58
C GLY A 91 -12.81 0.21 -16.54
N MET A 92 -13.67 -0.78 -16.36
CA MET A 92 -13.46 -2.22 -16.21
C MET A 92 -13.56 -2.95 -17.55
N TYR A 93 -12.97 -2.36 -18.57
CA TYR A 93 -12.93 -2.97 -19.89
C TYR A 93 -11.87 -4.06 -19.90
N ARG A 94 -12.09 -5.08 -20.73
CA ARG A 94 -11.05 -6.09 -21.01
C ARG A 94 -9.79 -5.34 -21.43
N THR A 95 -8.81 -5.34 -20.53
CA THR A 95 -7.49 -4.79 -20.76
C THR A 95 -6.89 -5.58 -21.92
N HIS A 96 -6.75 -4.95 -23.09
CA HIS A 96 -5.77 -5.42 -24.04
C HIS A 96 -4.43 -5.54 -23.30
N PRO A 97 -3.60 -6.57 -23.52
CA PRO A 97 -2.32 -6.73 -22.84
C PRO A 97 -1.42 -5.48 -22.91
N ASP A 98 -1.63 -4.65 -23.93
CA ASP A 98 -0.84 -3.45 -24.20
C ASP A 98 -1.40 -2.17 -23.54
N TYR A 99 -2.56 -2.21 -22.89
CA TYR A 99 -3.18 -1.02 -22.28
C TYR A 99 -3.20 -1.10 -20.75
N PRO A 100 -2.73 -0.05 -20.03
CA PRO A 100 -2.76 -0.03 -18.58
C PRO A 100 -4.21 0.03 -18.05
N LYS A 101 -4.39 -0.40 -16.80
CA LYS A 101 -5.71 -0.35 -16.16
C LYS A 101 -6.08 1.10 -15.83
N SER A 102 -7.39 1.35 -15.82
CA SER A 102 -7.99 2.59 -15.37
C SER A 102 -7.92 2.72 -13.84
N LEU A 103 -8.15 3.92 -13.29
CA LEU A 103 -8.13 4.13 -11.84
C LEU A 103 -9.26 3.36 -11.15
N ALA A 104 -10.47 3.39 -11.71
CA ALA A 104 -11.59 2.64 -11.15
C ALA A 104 -11.33 1.13 -11.16
N HIS A 105 -10.72 0.59 -12.23
CA HIS A 105 -10.30 -0.81 -12.26
C HIS A 105 -9.27 -1.10 -11.16
N GLY A 106 -8.23 -0.27 -11.00
CA GLY A 106 -7.23 -0.45 -9.95
C GLY A 106 -7.83 -0.50 -8.54
N ILE A 107 -8.77 0.41 -8.23
CA ILE A 107 -9.47 0.44 -6.94
C ILE A 107 -10.32 -0.82 -6.73
N ILE A 108 -11.15 -1.19 -7.70
CA ILE A 108 -12.04 -2.37 -7.61
C ILE A 108 -11.22 -3.65 -7.47
N GLU A 109 -10.13 -3.76 -8.23
CA GLU A 109 -9.18 -4.86 -8.12
C GLU A 109 -8.56 -4.93 -6.73
N ASN A 110 -8.14 -3.82 -6.15
CA ASN A 110 -7.55 -3.80 -4.82
C ASN A 110 -8.56 -4.25 -3.74
N ILE A 111 -9.81 -3.79 -3.80
CA ILE A 111 -10.89 -4.25 -2.91
C ILE A 111 -11.10 -5.77 -3.07
N ASN A 112 -11.11 -6.28 -4.29
CA ASN A 112 -11.21 -7.72 -4.55
C ASN A 112 -10.02 -8.49 -3.99
N LEU A 113 -8.80 -8.01 -4.17
CA LEU A 113 -7.60 -8.67 -3.64
C LEU A 113 -7.61 -8.73 -2.11
N ILE A 114 -8.07 -7.68 -1.43
CA ILE A 114 -8.26 -7.68 0.04
C ILE A 114 -9.22 -8.80 0.42
N TYR A 115 -10.41 -8.85 -0.18
CA TYR A 115 -11.41 -9.87 0.11
C TYR A 115 -10.91 -11.30 -0.15
N GLN A 116 -10.27 -11.54 -1.30
CA GLN A 116 -9.71 -12.85 -1.64
C GLN A 116 -8.61 -13.25 -0.66
N THR A 117 -7.76 -12.31 -0.25
CA THR A 117 -6.69 -12.56 0.72
C THR A 117 -7.24 -12.95 2.09
N GLN A 118 -8.26 -12.24 2.58
CA GLN A 118 -8.92 -12.60 3.84
C GLN A 118 -9.53 -14.01 3.75
N THR A 119 -10.30 -14.27 2.68
CA THR A 119 -10.91 -15.59 2.45
C THR A 119 -9.85 -16.70 2.43
N LEU A 120 -8.72 -16.46 1.77
CA LEU A 120 -7.62 -17.41 1.64
C LEU A 120 -6.97 -17.73 2.99
N LEU A 121 -6.65 -16.69 3.78
CA LEU A 121 -6.02 -16.83 5.09
C LEU A 121 -6.97 -17.49 6.10
N GLU A 122 -8.25 -17.09 6.10
CA GLU A 122 -9.28 -17.67 6.96
C GLU A 122 -9.53 -19.14 6.67
N HIS A 123 -9.58 -19.51 5.39
CA HIS A 123 -9.75 -20.91 4.99
C HIS A 123 -8.60 -21.81 5.47
N ARG A 124 -7.39 -21.24 5.58
CA ARG A 124 -6.19 -21.93 6.09
C ARG A 124 -6.04 -21.80 7.62
N GLY A 125 -6.94 -21.09 8.31
CA GLY A 125 -6.86 -20.88 9.75
C GLY A 125 -5.68 -20.00 10.18
N ILE A 126 -5.16 -19.18 9.27
CA ILE A 126 -4.01 -18.30 9.51
C ILE A 126 -4.48 -17.03 10.22
N LYS A 127 -3.76 -16.63 11.28
CA LYS A 127 -3.95 -15.33 11.92
C LYS A 127 -3.30 -14.22 11.10
N TYR A 128 -4.00 -13.11 10.92
CA TYR A 128 -3.48 -12.00 10.14
C TYR A 128 -4.01 -10.63 10.59
N ARG A 129 -3.21 -9.60 10.31
CA ARG A 129 -3.59 -8.19 10.31
C ARG A 129 -3.22 -7.55 8.97
N MET A 130 -4.02 -6.57 8.57
CA MET A 130 -3.82 -5.81 7.36
C MET A 130 -3.58 -4.34 7.69
N ALA A 131 -2.92 -3.59 6.83
CA ALA A 131 -2.87 -2.14 6.89
C ALA A 131 -2.79 -1.58 5.48
N PHE A 132 -3.06 -0.29 5.34
CA PHE A 132 -2.72 0.42 4.13
C PHE A 132 -1.33 1.04 4.25
N ASN A 133 -0.62 1.18 3.14
CA ASN A 133 0.56 2.04 3.11
C ASN A 133 0.15 3.51 3.10
N GLN A 134 -0.92 3.81 2.38
CA GLN A 134 -1.56 5.12 2.21
C GLN A 134 -3.06 4.89 1.91
N ASN A 135 -3.92 5.87 2.20
CA ASN A 135 -5.35 5.81 1.87
C ASN A 135 -5.55 5.43 0.38
N GLN A 136 -6.26 4.34 0.14
CA GLN A 136 -6.43 3.72 -1.17
C GLN A 136 -7.27 4.54 -2.15
N TRP A 137 -8.04 5.50 -1.65
CA TRP A 137 -8.86 6.38 -2.46
C TRP A 137 -8.08 7.59 -3.00
N LEU A 138 -6.93 7.93 -2.41
CA LEU A 138 -6.11 9.07 -2.83
C LEU A 138 -5.46 8.79 -4.17
N ASP A 139 -5.70 9.61 -5.19
CA ASP A 139 -4.92 9.54 -6.42
C ASP A 139 -3.52 10.10 -6.17
N VAL A 140 -2.56 9.18 -6.19
CA VAL A 140 -1.12 9.43 -5.98
C VAL A 140 -0.28 8.95 -7.16
N ARG A 141 -0.91 8.85 -8.33
CA ARG A 141 -0.22 8.51 -9.58
C ARG A 141 0.78 9.62 -9.92
N PRO A 142 2.00 9.27 -10.37
CA PRO A 142 2.90 10.25 -10.93
C PRO A 142 2.26 10.98 -12.13
N ILE A 143 2.49 12.28 -12.22
CA ILE A 143 2.16 13.05 -13.41
C ILE A 143 3.32 12.85 -14.39
N TYR A 144 3.04 12.48 -15.64
CA TYR A 144 4.09 12.24 -16.65
C TYR A 144 4.23 13.38 -17.66
N ARG A 145 3.25 14.29 -17.72
CA ARG A 145 3.21 15.40 -18.68
C ARG A 145 2.69 16.69 -18.02
N PRO A 146 3.26 17.86 -18.36
CA PRO A 146 4.37 18.06 -19.30
C PRO A 146 5.73 17.57 -18.78
N GLU A 147 5.90 17.45 -17.46
CA GLU A 147 7.11 16.95 -16.80
C GLU A 147 6.75 15.85 -15.81
N PHE A 148 7.70 14.95 -15.54
CA PHE A 148 7.51 13.88 -14.57
C PHE A 148 7.50 14.44 -13.15
N GLN A 149 6.43 14.19 -12.39
CA GLN A 149 6.28 14.61 -11.00
C GLN A 149 5.72 13.46 -10.16
N LEU A 150 6.39 13.16 -9.05
CA LEU A 150 5.89 12.24 -8.04
C LEU A 150 4.86 12.97 -7.17
N THR A 151 3.67 12.38 -6.99
CA THR A 151 2.56 13.02 -6.26
C THR A 151 2.25 12.38 -4.91
N TYR A 152 2.80 11.19 -4.64
CA TYR A 152 2.53 10.45 -3.39
C TYR A 152 2.90 11.22 -2.14
N GLY A 153 3.93 12.08 -2.24
CA GLY A 153 4.46 12.90 -1.17
C GLY A 153 3.57 14.05 -0.71
N ASP A 154 2.66 14.51 -1.58
CA ASP A 154 2.00 15.81 -1.45
C ASP A 154 0.49 15.69 -1.24
N ARG A 155 -0.04 14.47 -1.31
CA ARG A 155 -1.47 14.19 -1.25
C ARG A 155 -1.80 13.51 0.08
N THR A 156 -2.59 14.20 0.89
CA THR A 156 -2.95 13.77 2.25
C THR A 156 -4.46 13.68 2.45
N ARG A 157 -5.23 14.22 1.51
CA ARG A 157 -6.70 14.29 1.55
C ARG A 157 -7.27 14.17 0.14
N LEU A 158 -8.48 13.63 0.07
CA LEU A 158 -9.25 13.54 -1.15
C LEU A 158 -9.70 14.93 -1.60
N ASN A 159 -9.62 15.19 -2.90
CA ASN A 159 -10.28 16.30 -3.56
C ASN A 159 -11.75 15.92 -3.91
N ASP A 160 -12.55 16.89 -4.36
CA ASP A 160 -13.97 16.67 -4.68
C ASP A 160 -14.18 15.61 -5.78
N GLY A 161 -13.31 15.54 -6.77
CA GLY A 161 -13.37 14.55 -7.85
C GLY A 161 -13.06 13.14 -7.37
N GLU A 162 -12.04 12.98 -6.53
CA GLU A 162 -11.70 11.70 -5.90
C GLU A 162 -12.83 11.21 -4.99
N ARG A 163 -13.43 12.12 -4.20
CA ARG A 163 -14.62 11.81 -3.39
C ARG A 163 -15.79 11.32 -4.26
N ALA A 164 -16.10 12.05 -5.32
CA ALA A 164 -17.20 11.70 -6.22
C ALA A 164 -16.96 10.33 -6.88
N MET A 165 -15.75 10.06 -7.35
CA MET A 165 -15.38 8.77 -7.93
C MET A 165 -15.44 7.64 -6.91
N ALA A 166 -14.90 7.84 -5.70
CA ALA A 166 -14.93 6.85 -4.64
C ALA A 166 -16.37 6.48 -4.27
N GLN A 167 -17.24 7.48 -4.08
CA GLN A 167 -18.66 7.27 -3.81
C GLN A 167 -19.37 6.59 -4.97
N HIS A 168 -19.04 6.95 -6.21
CA HIS A 168 -19.58 6.27 -7.38
C HIS A 168 -19.20 4.78 -7.37
N ILE A 169 -17.93 4.44 -7.14
CA ILE A 169 -17.43 3.05 -7.06
C ILE A 169 -18.12 2.27 -5.93
N LEU A 170 -18.24 2.88 -4.74
CA LEU A 170 -18.89 2.26 -3.59
C LEU A 170 -20.37 1.95 -3.83
N ASN A 171 -21.05 2.71 -4.70
CA ASN A 171 -22.45 2.51 -5.07
C ASN A 171 -22.65 1.43 -6.15
N ILE A 172 -21.58 0.88 -6.73
CA ILE A 172 -21.68 -0.26 -7.65
C ILE A 172 -22.05 -1.51 -6.83
N GLU A 173 -23.18 -2.14 -7.14
CA GLU A 173 -23.75 -3.20 -6.30
C GLU A 173 -22.77 -4.35 -5.98
N PRO A 174 -22.05 -4.94 -6.96
CA PRO A 174 -21.01 -5.92 -6.66
C PRO A 174 -19.91 -5.42 -5.73
N VAL A 175 -19.49 -4.15 -5.87
CA VAL A 175 -18.46 -3.54 -5.03
C VAL A 175 -18.97 -3.34 -3.62
N SER A 176 -20.17 -2.75 -3.44
CA SER A 176 -20.78 -2.61 -2.12
C SER A 176 -20.91 -3.95 -1.41
N LYS A 177 -21.37 -5.00 -2.11
CA LYS A 177 -21.50 -6.34 -1.52
C LYS A 177 -20.15 -6.93 -1.11
N MET A 178 -19.08 -6.58 -1.82
CA MET A 178 -17.73 -7.03 -1.49
C MET A 178 -17.18 -6.27 -0.29
N VAL A 179 -17.37 -4.95 -0.25
CA VAL A 179 -17.04 -4.10 0.90
C VAL A 179 -17.73 -4.60 2.17
N ASP A 180 -19.00 -5.01 2.09
CA ASP A 180 -19.75 -5.58 3.22
C ASP A 180 -19.22 -6.93 3.72
N ARG A 181 -18.46 -7.66 2.89
CA ARG A 181 -17.90 -8.97 3.23
C ARG A 181 -16.46 -8.91 3.70
N ILE A 182 -15.77 -7.81 3.45
CA ILE A 182 -14.43 -7.59 3.98
C ILE A 182 -14.55 -7.38 5.47
N ASP A 183 -13.70 -8.10 6.19
CA ASP A 183 -13.59 -8.01 7.62
C ASP A 183 -12.65 -6.85 8.01
N TRP A 184 -13.22 -5.66 8.11
CA TRP A 184 -12.47 -4.42 8.32
C TRP A 184 -11.82 -4.30 9.70
N HIS A 185 -12.23 -5.12 10.69
CA HIS A 185 -11.56 -5.16 12.00
C HIS A 185 -10.19 -5.82 11.96
N LYS A 186 -9.83 -6.49 10.86
CA LYS A 186 -8.47 -7.02 10.63
C LYS A 186 -7.48 -5.92 10.27
N PHE A 187 -7.95 -4.71 9.96
CA PHE A 187 -7.07 -3.59 9.65
C PHE A 187 -6.50 -2.93 10.91
N ILE A 188 -5.20 -2.67 10.91
CA ILE A 188 -4.50 -1.89 11.92
C ILE A 188 -5.08 -0.48 11.90
N GLY A 189 -5.71 -0.06 13.00
CA GLY A 189 -6.42 1.21 13.10
C GLY A 189 -7.93 1.14 12.89
N THR A 190 -8.47 -0.04 12.53
CA THR A 190 -9.89 -0.40 12.29
C THR A 190 -10.64 0.58 11.39
N VAL A 191 -11.13 0.14 10.23
CA VAL A 191 -12.03 0.97 9.40
C VAL A 191 -13.45 0.93 9.96
N ASP A 192 -13.82 1.98 10.71
CA ASP A 192 -15.13 2.07 11.38
C ASP A 192 -16.30 2.21 10.40
N ASP A 193 -16.11 2.99 9.33
CA ASP A 193 -17.03 3.07 8.20
C ASP A 193 -16.30 2.85 6.87
N PRO A 194 -16.39 1.65 6.27
CA PRO A 194 -15.75 1.35 4.99
C PRO A 194 -16.50 1.90 3.78
N ARG A 195 -17.63 2.60 3.98
CA ARG A 195 -18.35 3.33 2.94
C ARG A 195 -18.06 4.83 2.96
N ASP A 196 -17.29 5.31 3.93
CA ASP A 196 -16.79 6.67 3.95
C ASP A 196 -15.34 6.71 3.44
N PRO A 197 -15.08 7.14 2.20
CA PRO A 197 -13.72 7.21 1.67
C PRO A 197 -12.85 8.26 2.37
N GLU A 198 -13.46 9.23 3.07
CA GLU A 198 -12.75 10.24 3.87
C GLU A 198 -12.42 9.75 5.28
N SER A 199 -12.95 8.59 5.67
CA SER A 199 -12.70 7.99 6.97
C SER A 199 -11.21 8.03 7.29
N ASP A 200 -10.87 8.69 8.40
CA ASP A 200 -9.52 8.74 8.98
C ASP A 200 -8.97 7.33 9.31
N HIS A 201 -9.77 6.30 9.07
CA HIS A 201 -9.42 4.91 9.29
C HIS A 201 -8.80 4.21 8.07
N TYR A 202 -8.82 4.82 6.88
CA TYR A 202 -8.00 4.36 5.74
C TYR A 202 -6.52 4.74 5.87
N GLN A 203 -6.11 5.29 7.00
CA GLN A 203 -4.75 5.75 7.27
C GLN A 203 -3.75 4.58 7.35
N GLY A 204 -2.60 4.79 6.73
CA GLY A 204 -1.46 3.90 6.72
C GLY A 204 -0.22 4.50 7.38
N ILE A 205 0.92 3.90 7.07
CA ILE A 205 2.23 4.42 7.51
C ILE A 205 2.51 5.81 6.96
N TRP A 206 1.97 6.14 5.79
CA TRP A 206 2.10 7.46 5.19
C TRP A 206 1.40 8.52 6.02
N GLU A 207 0.14 8.31 6.37
CA GLU A 207 -0.65 9.23 7.20
C GLU A 207 -0.07 9.35 8.62
N PHE A 208 0.48 8.25 9.16
CA PHE A 208 1.24 8.29 10.41
C PHE A 208 2.50 9.17 10.31
N PHE A 209 3.22 9.11 9.20
CA PHE A 209 4.42 9.92 8.97
C PHE A 209 4.09 11.42 8.89
N ILE A 210 3.12 11.80 8.06
CA ILE A 210 2.77 13.21 7.81
C ILE A 210 2.01 13.88 8.95
N SER A 211 1.31 13.11 9.80
CA SER A 211 0.54 13.66 10.93
C SER A 211 1.44 14.17 12.06
N LYS A 212 2.71 13.76 12.07
CA LYS A 212 3.71 14.13 13.06
C LYS A 212 4.72 15.10 12.46
N LYS A 213 4.58 16.37 12.81
CA LYS A 213 5.43 17.47 12.28
C LYS A 213 6.91 17.19 12.49
N GLU A 214 7.27 16.56 13.60
CA GLU A 214 8.64 16.20 13.95
C GLU A 214 9.26 15.20 12.96
N TYR A 215 8.46 14.31 12.36
CA TYR A 215 8.98 13.37 11.37
C TYR A 215 9.18 14.03 10.01
N VAL A 216 8.30 14.97 9.64
CA VAL A 216 8.43 15.74 8.40
C VAL A 216 9.75 16.51 8.34
N MET A 217 10.31 16.89 9.50
CA MET A 217 11.63 17.52 9.57
C MET A 217 12.78 16.59 9.14
N TYR A 218 12.57 15.27 9.14
CA TYR A 218 13.55 14.28 8.70
C TYR A 218 13.31 13.78 7.26
N LYS A 219 12.44 14.45 6.50
CA LYS A 219 12.18 14.11 5.09
C LYS A 219 13.42 14.43 4.25
N HIS A 220 13.77 13.54 3.33
CA HIS A 220 14.77 13.82 2.32
C HIS A 220 14.16 14.64 1.17
N ASP A 221 14.94 15.56 0.59
CA ASP A 221 14.52 16.40 -0.53
C ASP A 221 14.00 15.63 -1.77
N THR A 222 14.57 14.46 -2.08
CA THR A 222 14.26 13.66 -3.27
C THR A 222 13.68 12.28 -2.96
N ASP A 223 13.95 11.71 -1.78
CA ASP A 223 13.24 10.52 -1.29
C ASP A 223 12.06 10.96 -0.43
N HIS A 224 10.84 10.80 -0.95
CA HIS A 224 9.66 11.10 -0.16
C HIS A 224 9.14 9.92 0.66
N HIS A 225 9.80 8.75 0.76
CA HIS A 225 9.31 7.68 1.64
C HIS A 225 9.36 8.11 3.12
N ALA A 226 8.51 7.48 3.95
CA ALA A 226 8.51 7.75 5.39
C ALA A 226 9.87 7.40 6.01
N CYS A 227 10.46 8.36 6.71
CA CYS A 227 11.79 8.26 7.33
C CYS A 227 11.89 7.11 8.33
N ALA A 228 13.13 6.75 8.70
CA ALA A 228 13.41 5.58 9.53
C ALA A 228 12.72 5.64 10.91
N VAL A 229 12.66 6.81 11.55
CA VAL A 229 11.96 7.01 12.83
C VAL A 229 10.45 6.83 12.70
N ALA A 230 9.85 7.27 11.60
CA ALA A 230 8.42 7.06 11.34
C ALA A 230 8.12 5.56 11.15
N GLN A 231 8.98 4.84 10.43
CA GLN A 231 8.87 3.39 10.24
C GLN A 231 9.04 2.61 11.55
N HIS A 232 9.97 3.05 12.41
CA HIS A 232 10.21 2.50 13.73
C HIS A 232 8.99 2.70 14.64
N ASP A 233 8.58 3.96 14.81
CA ASP A 233 7.48 4.31 15.72
C ASP A 233 6.15 3.72 15.25
N TYR A 234 5.94 3.57 13.93
CA TYR A 234 4.79 2.83 13.39
C TYR A 234 4.84 1.36 13.78
N ALA A 235 5.99 0.68 13.60
CA ALA A 235 6.13 -0.73 13.97
C ALA A 235 5.85 -0.94 15.47
N LEU A 236 6.39 -0.09 16.35
CA LEU A 236 6.15 -0.21 17.79
C LEU A 236 4.70 0.07 18.17
N GLN A 237 4.16 1.21 17.75
CA GLN A 237 2.83 1.64 18.21
C GLN A 237 1.71 0.82 17.57
N LYS A 238 1.81 0.56 16.26
CA LYS A 238 0.71 0.03 15.46
C LYS A 238 0.76 -1.49 15.32
N ILE A 239 1.95 -2.09 15.33
CA ILE A 239 2.12 -3.54 15.15
C ILE A 239 2.38 -4.23 16.50
N LEU A 240 3.35 -3.75 17.28
CA LEU A 240 3.78 -4.37 18.54
C LEU A 240 2.99 -3.88 19.77
N HIS A 241 2.19 -2.82 19.63
CA HIS A 241 1.44 -2.19 20.71
C HIS A 241 2.32 -1.73 21.89
N GLN A 242 3.50 -1.21 21.58
CA GLN A 242 4.46 -0.67 22.52
C GLN A 242 4.52 0.86 22.43
N ASP A 243 4.91 1.50 23.53
CA ASP A 243 5.23 2.92 23.53
C ASP A 243 6.53 3.15 22.73
N ALA A 244 6.43 3.82 21.58
CA ALA A 244 7.59 4.10 20.76
C ALA A 244 8.60 5.01 21.45
N ASP A 245 8.15 5.96 22.29
CA ASP A 245 9.06 6.90 22.95
C ASP A 245 9.99 6.20 23.96
N GLN A 246 9.58 5.01 24.44
CA GLN A 246 10.39 4.14 25.31
C GLN A 246 11.12 3.03 24.54
N GLY A 247 11.02 3.00 23.21
CA GLY A 247 11.70 2.02 22.38
C GLY A 247 13.22 2.16 22.48
N HIS A 248 13.91 1.09 22.89
CA HIS A 248 15.38 1.12 23.09
C HIS A 248 16.18 1.43 21.80
N LEU A 249 15.59 1.23 20.61
CA LEU A 249 16.20 1.59 19.32
C LEU A 249 15.73 2.94 18.76
N ARG A 250 14.92 3.71 19.49
CA ARG A 250 14.39 4.98 18.96
C ARG A 250 15.47 6.03 18.73
N GLN A 251 16.50 6.09 19.57
CA GLN A 251 17.61 7.02 19.32
C GLN A 251 18.36 6.66 18.04
N LEU A 252 18.60 5.37 17.81
CA LEU A 252 19.21 4.88 16.57
C LEU A 252 18.34 5.22 15.35
N SER A 253 17.02 5.06 15.43
CA SER A 253 16.12 5.40 14.31
C SER A 253 16.12 6.90 13.99
N LEU A 254 16.27 7.76 15.00
CA LEU A 254 16.47 9.20 14.83
C LEU A 254 17.81 9.52 14.16
N ASP A 255 18.89 8.87 14.58
CA ASP A 255 20.23 9.08 14.02
C ASP A 255 20.27 8.65 12.55
N ILE A 256 19.72 7.47 12.22
CA ILE A 256 19.55 7.02 10.84
C ILE A 256 18.72 8.03 10.02
N SER A 257 17.63 8.54 10.59
CA SER A 257 16.78 9.50 9.88
C SER A 257 17.52 10.80 9.55
N ARG A 258 18.36 11.31 10.46
CA ARG A 258 19.17 12.52 10.23
C ARG A 258 20.20 12.31 9.14
N ASP A 259 20.89 11.17 9.16
CA ASP A 259 21.89 10.84 8.14
C ASP A 259 21.27 10.72 6.75
N CYS A 260 20.08 10.11 6.66
CA CYS A 260 19.36 9.95 5.41
C CYS A 260 18.95 11.28 4.77
N MET A 261 18.70 12.34 5.55
CA MET A 261 18.20 13.62 5.00
C MET A 261 19.13 14.22 3.96
N SER A 262 20.43 13.99 4.09
CA SER A 262 21.49 14.57 3.25
C SER A 262 22.24 13.54 2.41
N MET A 263 21.81 12.27 2.44
CA MET A 263 22.48 11.22 1.70
C MET A 263 22.24 11.41 0.20
N GLU A 264 23.27 11.31 -0.62
CA GLU A 264 23.07 11.33 -2.07
C GLU A 264 22.37 10.04 -2.50
N ILE A 265 21.19 10.16 -3.11
CA ILE A 265 20.49 9.02 -3.71
C ILE A 265 21.22 8.68 -5.01
N PRO A 266 21.78 7.47 -5.16
CA PRO A 266 22.41 7.07 -6.40
C PRO A 266 21.41 7.17 -7.55
N ALA A 267 21.86 7.58 -8.74
CA ALA A 267 21.03 7.46 -9.93
C ALA A 267 20.67 5.98 -10.11
N ILE A 268 19.38 5.67 -9.97
CA ILE A 268 18.81 4.31 -9.96
C ILE A 268 19.37 3.48 -11.12
N ASP A 269 20.10 2.40 -10.80
CA ASP A 269 20.14 1.23 -11.67
C ASP A 269 18.88 0.41 -11.35
N LEU A 270 18.10 0.05 -12.37
CA LEU A 270 16.72 -0.46 -12.25
C LEU A 270 16.59 -1.81 -11.51
N ALA A 271 17.67 -2.33 -10.94
CA ALA A 271 17.71 -3.45 -10.02
C ALA A 271 17.73 -2.92 -8.58
N GLY A 272 16.56 -2.85 -7.94
CA GLY A 272 16.32 -2.30 -6.59
C GLY A 272 16.99 -3.02 -5.41
N GLU A 273 18.19 -3.59 -5.58
CA GLU A 273 18.98 -4.22 -4.52
C GLU A 273 20.01 -3.25 -3.89
N ALA A 274 20.59 -2.34 -4.68
CA ALA A 274 21.77 -1.56 -4.29
C ALA A 274 21.54 -0.54 -3.15
N GLU A 275 20.37 0.12 -3.10
CA GLU A 275 20.06 1.14 -2.07
C GLU A 275 19.88 0.55 -0.68
N SER A 276 19.39 -0.69 -0.60
CA SER A 276 19.18 -1.36 0.70
C SER A 276 20.49 -1.83 1.32
N GLU A 277 21.50 -2.22 0.52
CA GLU A 277 22.75 -2.78 1.04
C GLU A 277 23.71 -1.74 1.63
N LEU A 278 23.80 -0.54 1.04
CA LEU A 278 24.72 0.51 1.50
C LEU A 278 24.37 1.07 2.89
N MET A 279 23.09 1.38 3.11
CA MET A 279 22.60 1.88 4.41
C MET A 279 22.53 0.79 5.48
N LEU A 280 22.13 -0.43 5.10
CA LEU A 280 22.15 -1.56 6.03
C LEU A 280 23.58 -1.94 6.43
N ALA A 281 24.59 -1.79 5.58
CA ALA A 281 25.96 -2.16 5.93
C ALA A 281 26.54 -1.31 7.09
N GLN A 282 26.29 0.01 7.09
CA GLN A 282 26.82 0.92 8.11
C GLN A 282 26.14 0.73 9.48
N TYR A 283 24.84 0.43 9.48
CA TYR A 283 24.03 0.31 10.70
C TYR A 283 23.74 -1.14 11.12
N ARG A 284 24.06 -2.15 10.29
CA ARG A 284 23.83 -3.58 10.59
C ARG A 284 24.44 -4.00 11.91
N THR A 285 25.66 -3.57 12.16
CA THR A 285 26.40 -3.92 13.38
C THR A 285 25.70 -3.38 14.62
N GLN A 286 25.14 -2.16 14.56
CA GLN A 286 24.41 -1.56 15.68
C GLN A 286 23.02 -2.21 15.86
N LEU A 287 22.33 -2.53 14.77
CA LEU A 287 21.05 -3.26 14.80
C LEU A 287 21.18 -4.69 15.34
N THR A 288 22.35 -5.33 15.19
CA THR A 288 22.60 -6.68 15.70
C THR A 288 23.21 -6.71 17.10
N GLN A 289 23.92 -5.66 17.53
CA GLN A 289 24.54 -5.58 18.87
C GLN A 289 23.55 -5.28 20.01
N HIS A 290 22.40 -4.67 19.70
CA HIS A 290 21.35 -4.38 20.69
C HIS A 290 20.22 -5.42 20.75
N GLY A 291 20.30 -6.48 19.91
CA GLY A 291 19.28 -7.54 19.83
C GLY A 291 19.46 -8.72 20.79
N ASN A 292 20.20 -8.56 21.90
CA ASN A 292 20.39 -9.58 22.94
C ASN A 292 19.93 -9.09 24.32
#